data_AF-A0A829YKP0-F1
#
_entry.id   AF-A0A829YKP0-F1
#
_cell.length_a   1.000
_cell.length_b   1.000
_cell.length_c   1.000
_cell.angle_alpha   90.00
_cell.angle_beta   90.00
_cell.angle_gamma   90.00
#
_symmetry.space_group_name_H-M   'P 1'
#
loop_
_entity.id
_entity.type
_entity.pdbx_description
1 polymer ?
#
loop_
_entity_poly.entity_id
_entity_poly.type
_entity_poly.pdbx_seq_one_letter_code
_entity_poly.pdbx_strand_id
1 'polypeptide(L)'
;MAESRFRRLTAGSALLALGWWPLSVLAADVQAGKAASQAKCIECHEADDWEGESVASLESLIGDIVAGKVKHRKPLQLTPAEVADIAAYWGQSSQKGKKRR
;
A
#
# COMPACT_ATOMS: atom_id res chain seq x y z
N MET A 1 -31.24 24.58 62.31
CA MET A 1 -30.49 23.35 61.97
C MET A 1 -30.78 23.05 60.50
N ALA A 2 -29.84 23.45 59.63
CA ALA A 2 -29.02 22.54 58.80
C ALA A 2 -29.79 21.99 57.59
N GLU A 3 -29.71 22.61 56.40
CA GLU A 3 -28.66 22.49 55.37
C GLU A 3 -28.77 21.24 54.47
N SER A 4 -28.37 21.45 53.20
CA SER A 4 -28.05 20.46 52.14
C SER A 4 -29.20 20.17 51.16
N ARG A 5 -29.38 20.93 50.07
CA ARG A 5 -28.55 21.02 48.84
C ARG A 5 -28.12 19.66 48.29
N PHE A 6 -28.97 19.03 47.46
CA PHE A 6 -28.49 18.09 46.44
C PHE A 6 -29.17 18.35 45.10
N ARG A 7 -28.47 19.17 44.30
CA ARG A 7 -28.63 19.27 42.84
C ARG A 7 -28.43 17.89 42.23
N ARG A 8 -29.36 17.43 41.39
CA ARG A 8 -29.07 16.43 40.35
C ARG A 8 -29.33 17.07 39.01
N LEU A 9 -28.27 17.68 38.46
CA LEU A 9 -28.18 18.05 37.06
C LEU A 9 -28.09 16.75 36.26
N THR A 10 -29.15 16.39 35.54
CA THR A 10 -29.11 15.35 34.51
C THR A 10 -28.36 15.90 33.31
N ALA A 11 -27.07 15.57 33.23
CA ALA A 11 -26.22 15.85 32.09
C ALA A 11 -26.76 15.11 30.86
N GLY A 12 -27.27 15.88 29.89
CA GLY A 12 -27.64 15.37 28.58
C GLY A 12 -26.38 14.94 27.82
N SER A 13 -26.33 13.67 27.44
CA SER A 13 -25.28 13.08 26.61
C SER A 13 -25.36 13.65 25.18
N ALA A 14 -24.51 14.61 24.85
CA ALA A 14 -24.28 15.04 23.48
C ALA A 14 -23.28 14.08 22.82
N LEU A 15 -23.80 13.12 22.05
CA LEU A 15 -23.06 12.26 21.13
C LEU A 15 -22.47 13.12 20.00
N LEU A 16 -21.23 13.59 20.17
CA LEU A 16 -20.42 14.12 19.07
C LEU A 16 -19.76 12.93 18.34
N ALA A 17 -20.51 12.34 17.41
CA ALA A 17 -19.97 11.44 16.40
C ALA A 17 -19.13 12.26 15.40
N LEU A 18 -17.87 12.52 15.73
CA LEU A 18 -16.91 12.99 14.74
C LEU A 18 -16.57 11.83 13.80
N GLY A 19 -16.91 12.02 12.53
CA GLY A 19 -16.77 11.06 11.45
C GLY A 19 -15.37 10.47 11.34
N TRP A 20 -15.27 9.18 11.60
CA TRP A 20 -14.15 8.36 11.22
C TRP A 20 -14.38 7.94 9.76
N TRP A 21 -14.04 8.81 8.81
CA TRP A 21 -13.93 8.39 7.42
C TRP A 21 -12.73 7.45 7.36
N PRO A 22 -12.89 6.16 7.00
CA PRO A 22 -11.72 5.36 6.71
C PRO A 22 -11.09 5.98 5.46
N LEU A 23 -9.89 6.55 5.61
CA LEU A 23 -8.97 6.66 4.48
C LEU A 23 -8.84 5.24 3.95
N SER A 24 -9.57 4.95 2.87
CA SER A 24 -9.44 3.71 2.14
C SER A 24 -8.06 3.77 1.51
N VAL A 25 -7.07 3.23 2.22
CA VAL A 25 -5.81 2.82 1.61
C VAL A 25 -6.23 1.87 0.49
N LEU A 26 -6.09 2.31 -0.77
CA LEU A 26 -6.26 1.41 -1.90
C LEU A 26 -5.23 0.29 -1.71
N ALA A 27 -5.71 -0.90 -1.39
CA ALA A 27 -4.87 -2.08 -1.37
C ALA A 27 -4.42 -2.35 -2.82
N ALA A 28 -3.13 -2.63 -2.99
CA ALA A 28 -2.58 -3.01 -4.30
C ALA A 28 -3.26 -4.28 -4.82
N ASP A 29 -3.61 -4.29 -6.11
CA ASP A 29 -4.21 -5.43 -6.80
C ASP A 29 -3.11 -6.27 -7.44
N VAL A 30 -2.85 -7.41 -6.82
CA VAL A 30 -1.85 -8.39 -7.26
C VAL A 30 -2.13 -8.92 -8.68
N GLN A 31 -3.40 -9.08 -9.07
CA GLN A 31 -3.76 -9.61 -10.38
C GLN A 31 -3.56 -8.55 -11.47
N ALA A 32 -3.92 -7.30 -11.18
CA ALA A 32 -3.58 -6.16 -12.02
C ALA A 32 -2.06 -6.01 -12.16
N GLY A 33 -1.33 -6.19 -11.07
CA GLY A 33 0.14 -6.18 -11.04
C GLY A 33 0.74 -7.23 -11.95
N LYS A 34 0.26 -8.47 -11.87
CA LYS A 34 0.67 -9.56 -12.77
C LYS A 34 0.44 -9.19 -14.24
N ALA A 35 -0.73 -8.67 -14.58
CA ALA A 35 -1.06 -8.28 -15.95
C ALA A 35 -0.16 -7.15 -16.45
N ALA A 36 0.08 -6.13 -15.62
CA ALA A 36 0.96 -5.02 -15.95
C ALA A 36 2.43 -5.48 -16.12
N SER A 37 2.94 -6.34 -15.25
CA SER A 37 4.27 -6.94 -15.38
C SER A 37 4.41 -7.77 -16.66
N GLN A 38 3.38 -8.55 -17.01
CA GLN A 38 3.37 -9.34 -18.25
C GLN A 38 3.33 -8.47 -19.51
N ALA A 39 2.72 -7.29 -19.45
CA ALA A 39 2.66 -6.38 -20.58
C ALA A 39 3.94 -5.55 -20.74
N LYS A 40 4.60 -5.19 -19.63
CA LYS A 40 5.60 -4.11 -19.63
C LYS A 40 7.00 -4.52 -19.15
N CYS A 41 7.14 -5.63 -18.44
CA CYS A 41 8.37 -5.95 -17.72
C CYS A 41 8.98 -7.32 -18.09
N ILE A 42 8.17 -8.31 -18.41
CA ILE A 42 8.61 -9.69 -18.68
C ILE A 42 9.56 -9.86 -19.87
N GLU A 43 9.59 -8.91 -20.82
CA GLU A 43 10.60 -8.95 -21.89
C GLU A 43 12.04 -8.93 -21.35
N CYS A 44 12.26 -8.41 -20.13
CA CYS A 44 13.59 -8.29 -19.54
C CYS A 44 13.70 -8.85 -18.11
N HIS A 45 12.60 -8.98 -17.37
CA HIS A 45 12.60 -9.37 -15.96
C HIS A 45 11.53 -10.40 -15.64
N GLU A 46 11.91 -11.46 -14.92
CA GLU A 46 10.98 -12.45 -14.38
C GLU A 46 10.73 -12.25 -12.88
N ALA A 47 9.74 -12.95 -12.34
CA ALA A 47 9.37 -12.80 -10.92
C ALA A 47 10.48 -13.26 -9.96
N ASP A 48 11.39 -14.12 -10.42
CA ASP A 48 12.49 -14.69 -9.65
C ASP A 48 13.69 -13.72 -9.53
N ASP A 49 13.81 -12.73 -10.45
CA ASP A 49 14.84 -11.69 -10.39
C ASP A 49 14.74 -10.80 -9.14
N TRP A 50 13.57 -10.84 -8.49
CA TRP A 50 13.22 -10.00 -7.35
C TRP A 50 13.25 -10.77 -6.03
N GLU A 51 13.76 -12.00 -6.00
CA GLU A 51 13.79 -12.80 -4.78
C GLU A 51 14.51 -12.07 -3.63
N GLY A 52 13.82 -11.97 -2.49
CA GLY A 52 14.36 -11.33 -1.29
C GLY A 52 14.08 -9.84 -1.19
N GLU A 53 13.61 -9.20 -2.26
CA GLU A 53 13.18 -7.80 -2.24
C GLU A 53 11.83 -7.64 -1.52
N SER A 54 11.69 -6.55 -0.77
CA SER A 54 10.40 -6.22 -0.15
C SER A 54 9.49 -5.48 -1.12
N VAL A 55 8.17 -5.59 -0.94
CA VAL A 55 7.18 -4.84 -1.73
C VAL A 55 7.49 -3.34 -1.73
N ALA A 56 7.83 -2.77 -0.57
CA ALA A 56 8.19 -1.36 -0.46
C ALA A 56 9.48 -0.98 -1.20
N SER A 57 10.49 -1.87 -1.19
CA SER A 57 11.73 -1.69 -1.97
C SER A 57 11.43 -1.64 -3.46
N LEU A 58 10.63 -2.60 -3.94
CA LEU A 58 10.23 -2.70 -5.34
C LEU A 58 9.38 -1.50 -5.77
N GLU A 59 8.40 -1.10 -4.97
CA GLU A 59 7.56 0.06 -5.24
C GLU A 59 8.40 1.35 -5.36
N SER A 60 9.34 1.56 -4.43
CA SER A 60 10.26 2.70 -4.47
C SER A 60 11.14 2.67 -5.72
N LEU A 61 11.73 1.52 -6.05
CA LEU A 61 12.61 1.37 -7.21
C LEU A 61 11.86 1.63 -8.53
N ILE A 62 10.70 1.01 -8.70
CA ILE A 62 9.87 1.19 -9.90
C ILE A 62 9.41 2.65 -10.00
N GLY A 63 9.01 3.26 -8.88
CA GLY A 63 8.67 4.67 -8.81
C GLY A 63 9.82 5.59 -9.24
N ASP A 64 11.05 5.30 -8.79
CA ASP A 64 12.24 6.07 -9.17
C ASP A 64 12.63 5.89 -10.65
N ILE A 65 12.35 4.73 -11.25
CA ILE A 65 12.50 4.52 -12.70
C ILE A 65 11.48 5.36 -13.48
N VAL A 66 10.21 5.34 -13.08
CA VAL A 66 9.14 6.13 -13.72
C VAL A 66 9.40 7.64 -13.57
N ALA A 67 9.96 8.06 -12.43
CA ALA A 67 10.38 9.43 -12.18
C ALA A 67 11.69 9.83 -12.89
N GLY A 68 12.35 8.91 -13.60
CA GLY A 68 13.58 9.15 -14.33
C GLY A 68 14.83 9.33 -13.46
N LYS A 69 14.77 8.99 -12.17
CA LYS A 69 15.92 9.04 -11.25
C LYS A 69 16.86 7.85 -11.46
N VAL A 70 16.29 6.70 -11.82
CA VAL A 70 17.03 5.49 -12.17
C VAL A 70 16.94 5.27 -13.68
N LYS A 71 18.10 5.10 -14.33
CA LYS A 71 18.14 4.81 -15.77
C LYS A 71 17.65 3.38 -16.01
N HIS A 72 16.58 3.25 -16.78
CA HIS A 72 16.06 1.99 -17.26
C HIS A 72 16.20 1.91 -18.79
N ARG A 73 16.39 0.70 -19.33
CA ARG A 73 16.72 0.49 -20.76
C ARG A 73 15.67 1.11 -21.69
N LYS A 74 14.39 1.02 -21.32
CA LYS A 74 13.26 1.64 -22.01
C LYS A 74 12.57 2.62 -21.05
N PRO A 75 12.11 3.79 -21.51
CA PRO A 75 11.31 4.67 -20.66
C PRO A 75 10.02 3.96 -20.23
N LEU A 76 9.72 4.01 -18.94
CA LEU A 76 8.50 3.42 -18.38
C LEU A 76 7.54 4.54 -17.99
N GLN A 77 6.29 4.40 -18.41
CA GLN A 77 5.17 5.24 -17.97
C GLN A 77 4.17 4.34 -17.26
N LEU A 78 4.10 4.51 -15.94
CA LEU A 78 3.19 3.80 -15.06
C LEU A 78 2.48 4.81 -14.18
N THR A 79 1.20 4.56 -13.91
CA THR A 79 0.48 5.29 -12.87
C THR A 79 0.96 4.84 -11.48
N PRO A 80 0.76 5.65 -10.42
CA PRO A 80 1.09 5.23 -9.05
C PRO A 80 0.43 3.91 -8.63
N ALA A 81 -0.81 3.67 -9.10
CA ALA A 81 -1.52 2.41 -8.85
C ALA A 81 -0.81 1.23 -9.53
N GLU A 82 -0.43 1.35 -10.81
CA GLU A 82 0.31 0.29 -11.50
C GLU A 82 1.67 -0.01 -10.83
N VAL A 83 2.35 1.01 -10.29
CA VAL A 83 3.60 0.81 -9.56
C VAL A 83 3.37 -0.03 -8.31
N ALA A 84 2.37 0.31 -7.49
CA ALA A 84 2.02 -0.44 -6.29
C ALA A 84 1.56 -1.87 -6.61
N ASP A 85 0.75 -2.04 -7.66
CA ASP A 85 0.23 -3.33 -8.10
C ASP A 85 1.38 -4.26 -8.57
N ILE A 86 2.29 -3.76 -9.41
CA ILE A 86 3.47 -4.52 -9.88
C ILE A 86 4.37 -4.91 -8.70
N ALA A 87 4.64 -3.96 -7.80
CA ALA A 87 5.47 -4.22 -6.62
C ALA A 87 4.85 -5.28 -5.70
N ALA A 88 3.52 -5.24 -5.51
CA ALA A 88 2.80 -6.25 -4.77
C ALA A 88 2.87 -7.63 -5.44
N TYR A 89 2.76 -7.69 -6.77
CA TYR A 89 2.89 -8.94 -7.53
C TYR A 89 4.28 -9.55 -7.36
N TRP A 90 5.36 -8.81 -7.64
CA TRP A 90 6.74 -9.29 -7.53
C TRP A 90 7.15 -9.61 -6.09
N GLY A 91 6.70 -8.81 -5.12
CA GLY A 91 7.01 -9.05 -3.72
C GLY A 91 6.43 -10.35 -3.14
N GLN A 92 5.46 -11.00 -3.81
CA GLN A 92 5.00 -12.33 -3.40
C GLN A 92 6.06 -13.42 -3.57
N SER A 93 6.93 -13.30 -4.58
CA SER A 93 8.04 -14.24 -4.80
C SER A 93 8.99 -14.23 -3.59
N SER A 94 9.30 -13.02 -3.10
CA SER A 94 10.13 -12.81 -1.91
C SER A 94 9.51 -13.34 -0.62
N GLN A 95 8.18 -13.28 -0.48
CA GLN A 95 7.50 -13.83 0.69
C GLN A 95 7.47 -15.37 0.71
N LYS A 96 7.43 -16.01 -0.47
CA LYS A 96 7.53 -17.48 -0.56
C LYS A 96 8.88 -18.01 -0.08
N GLY A 97 9.98 -17.32 -0.42
CA GLY A 97 11.33 -17.69 0.06
C GLY A 97 11.49 -17.53 1.57
N LYS A 98 10.94 -16.44 2.15
CA LYS A 98 11.03 -16.15 3.58
C LYS A 98 10.24 -17.13 4.48
N LYS A 99 9.15 -17.71 3.97
CA LYS A 99 8.33 -18.70 4.69
C LYS A 99 8.90 -20.12 4.68
N ARG A 100 9.87 -20.41 3.80
CA ARG A 100 10.48 -21.74 3.68
C ARG A 100 11.85 -21.87 4.38
N ARG A 101 12.27 -20.84 5.10
CA ARG A 101 13.55 -20.77 5.81
C ARG A 101 13.38 -20.90 7.31
#